data_AF-A0AAE4LJC3-F1
#
_entry.id   AF-A0AAE4LJC3-F1
#
_cell.length_a   1.000
_cell.length_b   1.000
_cell.length_c   1.000
_cell.angle_alpha   90.00
_cell.angle_beta   90.00
_cell.angle_gamma   90.00
#
_symmetry.space_group_name_H-M   'P 1'
#
loop_
_entity.id
_entity.type
_entity.pdbx_description
1 polymer ?
#
loop_
_entity_poly.entity_id
_entity_poly.type
_entity_poly.pdbx_seq_one_letter_code
_entity_poly.pdbx_strand_id
1 'polypeptide(L)'
;MKKLIILLAVLPLVLSSCLKDDKDAFGKTASERIREVQEGTEKALTGAANGWLMEYYPSATQEYGGIAIYMKFQNGTVTVTSEAGGAGKTAESLYSYDQDYGPTINFDTYNPYFHIYSEPNSGVGPTNTGMGGDSEFIIMSYAADKVVLRGKKTQNTIVLTPLPETAWNTMFGKYSADVNKMDNFRSYELVLNGKTYDISREVAAGYNSRYFSVVTENGTIPASFIYTQDTGLKFYEPLVVDGVSIEEMTWSGGMFTDEVSGARIQETVSNNKFTFAVSGIKATSVDVETTPTVANEYYYFDVVPSSAFASASDEEILYELMDGITSMNQLSLGKMMKTLTVDSDTEYIPCAFGLKIVNGWIYPITELAKGTAFVSGQGDPMSPEYQAWLGTWTVTSTSSEKSKQPITFDITLAKKVANTSYSLTGWDISVRRLTWAGTADFKATNNSFEIINGQELPYSAPNGTPYLIARGIAASGTYIVSGSYPALTGVMNSDGTASVSCYKGKFSDGEEFTVGTVGYFIDTGGSYGSYGPAAGFTSGDHPVGPFKMVKKSAAGAPAKAAALTNVNTVIRYHKLSDIPQMNLSSFQIGINVKAAKLE
;
A
#
# COMPACT_ATOMS: atom_id res chain seq x y z
N MET A 1 -5.21 92.63 10.24
CA MET A 1 -4.45 91.79 11.19
C MET A 1 -4.44 90.36 10.67
N LYS A 2 -3.55 90.05 9.72
CA LYS A 2 -2.22 89.45 9.95
C LYS A 2 -2.18 87.97 10.36
N LYS A 3 -3.32 87.25 10.45
CA LYS A 3 -3.30 85.79 10.72
C LYS A 3 -4.04 84.89 9.72
N LEU A 4 -4.75 85.43 8.71
CA LEU A 4 -5.51 84.59 7.75
C LEU A 4 -4.92 84.46 6.33
N ILE A 5 -3.83 85.16 6.00
CA ILE A 5 -3.23 85.12 4.64
C ILE A 5 -2.04 84.15 4.55
N ILE A 6 -1.50 83.68 5.70
CA ILE A 6 -0.35 82.76 5.71
C ILE A 6 -0.78 81.29 5.51
N LEU A 7 -2.05 80.96 5.73
CA LEU A 7 -2.54 79.57 5.60
C LEU A 7 -2.91 79.17 4.16
N LEU A 8 -3.07 80.13 3.23
CA LEU A 8 -3.45 79.85 1.84
C LEU A 8 -2.27 79.89 0.85
N ALA A 9 -1.06 80.22 1.32
CA ALA A 9 0.14 80.31 0.48
C ALA A 9 1.11 79.13 0.66
N VAL A 10 0.82 78.18 1.57
CA VAL A 10 1.70 77.02 1.87
C VAL A 10 1.13 75.70 1.31
N LEU A 11 -0.12 75.70 0.81
CA LEU A 11 -0.73 74.50 0.25
C LEU A 11 -0.18 74.02 -1.11
N PRO A 12 0.50 74.83 -1.95
CA PRO A 12 1.16 74.31 -3.16
C PRO A 12 2.51 73.63 -2.90
N LEU A 13 3.13 73.79 -1.72
CA LEU A 13 4.49 73.30 -1.45
C LEU A 13 4.56 71.87 -0.87
N VAL A 14 3.42 71.24 -0.63
CA VAL A 14 3.30 69.83 -0.19
C VAL A 14 2.81 68.89 -1.31
N LEU A 15 2.61 69.40 -2.53
CA LEU A 15 2.27 68.58 -3.71
C LEU A 15 3.47 68.24 -4.61
N SER A 16 4.69 68.61 -4.22
CA SER A 16 5.93 68.23 -4.92
C SER A 16 6.56 66.92 -4.40
N SER A 17 5.76 66.01 -3.81
CA SER A 17 6.22 64.66 -3.41
C SER A 17 5.91 63.58 -4.46
N CYS A 18 5.34 63.93 -5.61
CA CYS A 18 5.11 63.00 -6.72
C CYS A 18 5.63 63.55 -8.05
N LEU A 19 6.84 64.10 -8.06
CA LEU A 19 7.69 63.89 -9.25
C LEU A 19 8.41 62.56 -9.01
N LYS A 20 7.76 61.47 -9.44
CA LYS A 20 8.48 60.24 -9.76
C LYS A 20 9.30 60.52 -11.02
N ASP A 21 10.45 61.16 -10.84
CA ASP A 21 11.61 60.84 -11.68
C ASP A 21 12.17 59.49 -11.19
N ASP A 22 11.30 58.46 -11.16
CA ASP A 22 11.76 57.10 -11.16
C ASP A 22 12.27 56.91 -12.59
N LYS A 23 13.57 57.16 -12.80
CA LYS A 23 14.26 56.60 -13.96
C LYS A 23 13.92 55.13 -13.94
N ASP A 24 13.12 54.69 -14.91
CA ASP A 24 12.72 53.30 -15.04
C ASP A 24 14.00 52.46 -14.97
N ALA A 25 14.17 51.68 -13.90
CA ALA A 25 15.40 50.90 -13.68
C ALA A 25 15.63 49.87 -14.81
N PHE A 26 14.60 49.65 -15.63
CA PHE A 26 14.57 48.75 -16.76
C PHE A 26 13.98 49.49 -17.97
N GLY A 27 14.64 49.44 -19.13
CA GLY A 27 14.18 50.10 -20.36
C GLY A 27 12.94 49.49 -21.03
N LYS A 28 12.21 48.60 -20.36
CA LYS A 28 10.97 47.95 -20.80
C LYS A 28 10.00 47.86 -19.63
N THR A 29 8.70 47.90 -19.88
CA THR A 29 7.68 47.69 -18.86
C THR A 29 7.71 46.26 -18.30
N ALA A 30 7.14 46.04 -17.12
CA ALA A 30 7.07 44.70 -16.54
C ALA A 30 6.31 43.70 -17.44
N SER A 31 5.20 44.12 -18.05
CA SER A 31 4.40 43.29 -18.97
C SER A 31 5.15 42.93 -20.24
N GLU A 32 5.92 43.86 -20.83
CA GLU A 32 6.77 43.55 -22.00
C GLU A 32 7.83 42.51 -21.66
N ARG A 33 8.49 42.62 -20.51
CA ARG A 33 9.48 41.62 -20.06
C ARG A 33 8.87 40.24 -19.84
N ILE A 34 7.69 40.17 -19.24
CA ILE A 34 6.97 38.91 -19.01
C ILE A 34 6.59 38.26 -20.33
N ARG A 35 6.06 39.04 -21.27
CA ARG A 35 5.71 38.55 -22.60
C ARG A 35 6.93 38.04 -23.37
N GLU A 36 8.08 38.72 -23.28
CA GLU A 36 9.32 38.24 -23.88
C GLU A 36 9.78 36.89 -23.32
N VAL A 37 9.63 36.68 -22.01
CA VAL A 37 9.94 35.38 -21.39
C VAL A 37 9.00 34.30 -21.90
N GLN A 38 7.70 34.58 -21.99
CA GLN A 38 6.70 33.61 -22.49
C GLN A 38 6.96 33.26 -23.96
N GLU A 39 7.13 34.26 -24.84
CA GLU A 39 7.41 34.05 -26.27
C GLU A 39 8.75 33.33 -26.48
N GLY A 40 9.77 33.68 -25.70
CA GLY A 40 11.07 33.01 -25.73
C GLY A 40 11.01 31.54 -25.28
N THR A 41 10.21 31.26 -24.25
CA THR A 41 9.99 29.91 -23.73
C THR A 41 9.22 29.06 -24.74
N GLU A 42 8.17 29.60 -25.35
CA GLU A 42 7.42 28.94 -26.41
C GLU A 42 8.32 28.54 -27.58
N LYS A 43 9.19 29.47 -28.01
CA LYS A 43 10.16 29.21 -29.07
C LYS A 43 11.18 28.12 -28.69
N ALA A 44 11.65 28.11 -27.45
CA ALA A 44 12.56 27.07 -26.96
C ALA A 44 11.84 25.70 -26.95
N LEU A 45 10.69 25.61 -26.28
CA LEU A 45 9.96 24.37 -26.09
C LEU A 45 9.53 23.73 -27.42
N THR A 46 9.01 24.53 -28.35
CA THR A 46 8.61 24.05 -29.69
C THR A 46 9.78 23.84 -30.66
N GLY A 47 10.96 24.40 -30.35
CA GLY A 47 12.17 24.26 -31.15
C GLY A 47 12.84 22.88 -31.05
N ALA A 48 12.58 22.12 -29.97
CA ALA A 48 13.10 20.77 -29.81
C ALA A 48 12.28 19.76 -30.61
N ALA A 49 12.81 19.30 -31.75
CA ALA A 49 12.11 18.39 -32.68
C ALA A 49 11.57 17.11 -32.02
N ASN A 50 12.32 16.59 -31.03
CA ASN A 50 12.02 15.35 -30.31
C ASN A 50 11.46 15.59 -28.92
N GLY A 51 11.09 16.83 -28.58
CA GLY A 51 10.59 17.19 -27.26
C GLY A 51 11.67 17.22 -26.18
N TRP A 52 11.22 17.09 -24.94
CA TRP A 52 11.96 17.37 -23.72
C TRP A 52 11.78 16.25 -22.70
N LEU A 53 12.83 15.99 -21.92
CA LEU A 53 12.75 15.28 -20.65
C LEU A 53 12.56 16.30 -19.55
N MET A 54 11.44 16.22 -18.84
CA MET A 54 11.15 16.98 -17.63
C MET A 54 11.51 16.13 -16.41
N GLU A 55 12.35 16.69 -15.54
CA GLU A 55 12.68 16.13 -14.24
C GLU A 55 11.69 16.69 -13.21
N TYR A 56 10.65 15.93 -12.93
CA TYR A 56 9.52 16.36 -12.13
C TYR A 56 9.59 15.84 -10.69
N TYR A 57 9.33 16.68 -9.70
CA TYR A 57 9.38 16.30 -8.28
C TYR A 57 8.07 16.70 -7.60
N PRO A 58 7.20 15.75 -7.24
CA PRO A 58 6.04 16.03 -6.41
C PRO A 58 6.43 16.17 -4.93
N SER A 59 5.53 16.76 -4.13
CA SER A 59 5.75 17.17 -2.73
C SER A 59 6.82 18.25 -2.53
N ALA A 60 6.55 19.20 -1.63
CA ALA A 60 7.49 20.28 -1.31
C ALA A 60 8.77 19.79 -0.59
N THR A 61 8.77 18.54 -0.11
CA THR A 61 9.93 17.88 0.52
C THR A 61 10.61 16.87 -0.39
N GLN A 62 10.12 16.70 -1.63
CA GLN A 62 10.62 15.74 -2.63
C GLN A 62 10.70 14.28 -2.10
N GLU A 63 9.86 13.93 -1.12
CA GLU A 63 9.85 12.63 -0.43
C GLU A 63 9.51 11.44 -1.35
N TYR A 64 8.85 11.70 -2.49
CA TYR A 64 8.56 10.68 -3.50
C TYR A 64 9.73 10.49 -4.48
N GLY A 65 10.66 11.45 -4.56
CA GLY A 65 11.71 11.42 -5.55
C GLY A 65 11.31 11.99 -6.92
N GLY A 66 12.27 11.99 -7.85
CA GLY A 66 12.11 12.59 -9.17
C GLY A 66 11.52 11.63 -10.20
N ILE A 67 10.70 12.16 -11.10
CA ILE A 67 9.94 11.44 -12.11
C ILE A 67 10.33 11.96 -13.47
N ALA A 68 10.74 11.04 -14.35
CA ALA A 68 11.07 11.34 -15.74
C ALA A 68 9.78 11.46 -16.57
N ILE A 69 9.49 12.66 -17.06
CA ILE A 69 8.29 12.94 -17.88
C ILE A 69 8.72 13.43 -19.25
N TYR A 70 8.24 12.77 -20.30
CA TYR A 70 8.60 13.09 -21.68
C TYR A 70 7.51 13.99 -22.26
N MET A 71 7.90 15.14 -22.80
CA MET A 71 6.96 16.19 -23.24
C MET A 71 7.32 16.74 -24.62
N LYS A 72 6.32 16.95 -25.49
CA LYS A 72 6.50 17.55 -26.82
C LYS A 72 5.46 18.62 -27.02
N PHE A 73 5.92 19.85 -27.19
CA PHE A 73 5.08 21.03 -27.35
C PHE A 73 4.89 21.33 -28.82
N GLN A 74 3.63 21.48 -29.24
CA GLN A 74 3.27 21.86 -30.60
C GLN A 74 1.89 22.51 -30.64
N ASN A 75 1.81 23.69 -31.24
CA ASN A 75 0.54 24.39 -31.53
C ASN A 75 -0.38 24.58 -30.30
N GLY A 76 0.17 24.90 -29.13
CA GLY A 76 -0.61 25.08 -27.89
C GLY A 76 -1.06 23.77 -27.21
N THR A 77 -0.60 22.63 -27.73
CA THR A 77 -0.78 21.31 -27.13
C THR A 77 0.56 20.73 -26.70
N VAL A 78 0.58 20.01 -25.59
CA VAL A 78 1.69 19.18 -25.17
C VAL A 78 1.29 17.70 -25.21
N THR A 79 2.07 16.88 -25.90
CA THR A 79 1.97 15.42 -25.81
C THR A 79 2.86 14.95 -24.66
N VAL A 80 2.37 14.06 -23.81
CA VAL A 80 3.07 13.59 -22.60
C VAL A 80 3.07 12.06 -22.48
N THR A 81 4.18 11.50 -21.97
CA THR A 81 4.24 10.15 -21.41
C THR A 81 5.13 10.11 -20.16
N SER A 82 4.89 9.14 -19.29
CA SER A 82 5.66 8.88 -18.06
C SER A 82 5.49 7.43 -17.62
N GLU A 83 6.12 7.07 -16.50
CA GLU A 83 6.04 5.73 -15.86
C GLU A 83 4.63 5.25 -15.62
N ALA A 84 3.70 6.15 -15.27
CA ALA A 84 2.29 5.82 -15.11
C ALA A 84 1.62 5.28 -16.39
N GLY A 85 2.10 5.66 -17.57
CA GLY A 85 1.57 5.20 -18.85
C GLY A 85 2.17 3.89 -19.34
N GLY A 86 3.46 3.70 -19.09
CA GLY A 86 4.24 2.63 -19.69
C GLY A 86 4.61 2.91 -21.16
N ALA A 87 5.45 2.04 -21.71
CA ALA A 87 6.02 2.22 -23.05
C ALA A 87 4.92 2.33 -24.13
N GLY A 88 5.03 3.36 -24.98
CA GLY A 88 4.19 3.54 -26.16
C GLY A 88 2.83 4.20 -25.91
N LYS A 89 2.52 4.61 -24.68
CA LYS A 89 1.29 5.35 -24.38
C LYS A 89 1.56 6.84 -24.21
N THR A 90 0.78 7.66 -24.90
CA THR A 90 0.84 9.13 -24.78
C THR A 90 -0.56 9.71 -24.59
N ALA A 91 -0.63 10.90 -24.02
CA ALA A 91 -1.84 11.69 -23.92
C ALA A 91 -1.52 13.17 -24.18
N GLU A 92 -2.50 13.91 -24.68
CA GLU A 92 -2.35 15.33 -24.98
C GLU A 92 -2.98 16.19 -23.89
N SER A 93 -2.40 17.37 -23.66
CA SER A 93 -2.98 18.45 -22.87
C SER A 93 -2.83 19.77 -23.59
N LEU A 94 -3.78 20.68 -23.44
CA LEU A 94 -3.55 22.09 -23.71
C LEU A 94 -2.59 22.68 -22.67
N TYR A 95 -1.82 23.67 -23.08
CA TYR A 95 -1.06 24.50 -22.16
C TYR A 95 -1.22 25.99 -22.51
N SER A 96 -1.09 26.84 -21.51
CA SER A 96 -1.17 28.29 -21.67
C SER A 96 -0.06 28.99 -20.90
N TYR A 97 0.12 30.27 -21.22
CA TYR A 97 0.98 31.16 -20.47
C TYR A 97 0.13 32.22 -19.76
N ASP A 98 0.43 32.47 -18.50
CA ASP A 98 -0.23 33.52 -17.71
C ASP A 98 0.80 34.35 -16.93
N GLN A 99 0.32 35.41 -16.29
CA GLN A 99 1.07 36.26 -15.37
C GLN A 99 0.50 36.09 -13.95
N ASP A 100 1.11 35.21 -13.17
CA ASP A 100 0.77 35.02 -11.76
C ASP A 100 2.05 34.86 -10.93
N TYR A 101 2.40 35.89 -10.15
CA TYR A 101 3.70 36.04 -9.47
C TYR A 101 4.94 35.89 -10.37
N GLY A 102 4.78 36.14 -11.68
CA GLY A 102 5.83 36.01 -12.69
C GLY A 102 5.27 35.48 -14.02
N PRO A 103 6.11 35.25 -15.04
CA PRO A 103 5.72 34.51 -16.24
C PRO A 103 5.48 33.04 -15.86
N THR A 104 4.33 32.49 -16.23
CA THR A 104 3.97 31.10 -15.92
C THR A 104 3.66 30.28 -17.17
N ILE A 105 3.82 28.96 -17.06
CA ILE A 105 3.30 27.94 -17.98
C ILE A 105 2.38 27.00 -17.21
N ASN A 106 1.17 26.80 -17.72
CA ASN A 106 0.09 26.06 -17.06
C ASN A 106 -0.40 24.93 -17.97
N PHE A 107 -0.67 23.76 -17.41
CA PHE A 107 -1.23 22.61 -18.14
C PHE A 107 -2.73 22.51 -17.87
N ASP A 108 -3.52 23.06 -18.79
CA ASP A 108 -4.91 23.45 -18.52
C ASP A 108 -5.92 22.29 -18.59
N THR A 109 -5.55 21.19 -19.25
CA THR A 109 -6.45 20.04 -19.42
C THR A 109 -5.85 18.78 -18.82
N TYR A 110 -6.73 17.91 -18.32
CA TYR A 110 -6.29 16.69 -17.66
C TYR A 110 -5.46 15.79 -18.58
N ASN A 111 -4.36 15.26 -18.04
CA ASN A 111 -3.46 14.33 -18.71
C ASN A 111 -3.09 13.21 -17.72
N PRO A 112 -3.49 11.95 -17.96
CA PRO A 112 -3.32 10.86 -17.01
C PRO A 112 -1.85 10.49 -16.74
N TYR A 113 -0.91 10.93 -17.57
CA TYR A 113 0.52 10.64 -17.40
C TYR A 113 1.30 11.79 -16.76
N PHE A 114 0.62 12.89 -16.44
CA PHE A 114 1.21 14.06 -15.79
C PHE A 114 0.45 14.42 -14.51
N HIS A 115 -0.86 14.58 -14.63
CA HIS A 115 -1.73 15.00 -13.53
C HIS A 115 -1.91 13.95 -12.44
N ILE A 116 -1.59 12.68 -12.71
CA ILE A 116 -1.56 11.63 -11.69
C ILE A 116 -0.65 11.98 -10.50
N TYR A 117 0.38 12.81 -10.70
CA TYR A 117 1.30 13.20 -9.62
C TYR A 117 0.84 14.44 -8.83
N SER A 118 -0.19 15.15 -9.30
CA SER A 118 -0.78 16.32 -8.63
C SER A 118 -2.22 16.11 -8.16
N GLU A 119 -2.88 15.04 -8.62
CA GLU A 119 -4.26 14.74 -8.27
C GLU A 119 -4.41 14.19 -6.85
N PRO A 120 -5.54 14.49 -6.17
CA PRO A 120 -5.73 14.18 -4.75
C PRO A 120 -5.85 12.68 -4.43
N ASN A 121 -6.18 11.84 -5.41
CA ASN A 121 -6.49 10.42 -5.22
C ASN A 121 -5.74 9.54 -6.21
N SER A 122 -4.43 9.76 -6.37
CA SER A 122 -3.57 9.03 -7.30
C SER A 122 -3.28 7.58 -6.90
N GLY A 123 -3.72 7.15 -5.71
CA GLY A 123 -3.36 5.86 -5.12
C GLY A 123 -2.02 5.86 -4.37
N VAL A 124 -1.29 6.98 -4.40
CA VAL A 124 -0.01 7.17 -3.70
C VAL A 124 -0.07 8.43 -2.84
N GLY A 125 0.39 8.35 -1.60
CA GLY A 125 0.37 9.46 -0.64
C GLY A 125 -0.96 9.60 0.12
N PRO A 126 -1.12 10.67 0.93
CA PRO A 126 -2.31 10.84 1.78
C PRO A 126 -3.60 11.05 0.99
N THR A 127 -4.72 10.56 1.55
CA THR A 127 -6.05 10.76 0.98
C THR A 127 -6.37 12.24 0.81
N ASN A 128 -6.92 12.63 -0.35
CA ASN A 128 -7.26 13.99 -0.75
C ASN A 128 -6.08 14.91 -1.13
N THR A 129 -4.83 14.50 -0.96
CA THR A 129 -3.68 15.28 -1.40
C THR A 129 -2.83 14.57 -2.44
N GLY A 130 -2.90 13.23 -2.49
CA GLY A 130 -2.06 12.40 -3.34
C GLY A 130 -0.58 12.69 -3.08
N MET A 131 0.21 12.72 -4.15
CA MET A 131 1.65 13.05 -4.08
C MET A 131 1.92 14.56 -3.98
N GLY A 132 0.89 15.40 -4.12
CA GLY A 132 1.00 16.83 -3.87
C GLY A 132 1.74 17.64 -4.94
N GLY A 133 1.96 17.11 -6.14
CA GLY A 133 2.65 17.81 -7.23
C GLY A 133 1.95 19.04 -7.80
N ASP A 134 2.64 19.71 -8.74
CA ASP A 134 2.21 20.91 -9.47
C ASP A 134 1.68 20.61 -10.87
N SER A 135 0.79 21.49 -11.34
CA SER A 135 0.34 21.59 -12.76
C SER A 135 0.60 22.97 -13.37
N GLU A 136 1.13 23.90 -12.57
CA GLU A 136 1.40 25.28 -12.96
C GLU A 136 2.79 25.66 -12.45
N PHE A 137 3.57 26.30 -13.31
CA PHE A 137 4.98 26.57 -13.04
C PHE A 137 5.36 28.00 -13.40
N ILE A 138 6.19 28.61 -12.56
CA ILE A 138 6.86 29.87 -12.84
C ILE A 138 8.06 29.59 -13.73
N ILE A 139 8.19 30.33 -14.82
CA ILE A 139 9.33 30.24 -15.75
C ILE A 139 10.50 31.00 -15.15
N MET A 140 11.57 30.28 -14.81
CA MET A 140 12.78 30.85 -14.20
C MET A 140 13.81 31.26 -15.26
N SER A 141 14.01 30.41 -16.28
CA SER A 141 14.89 30.69 -17.42
C SER A 141 14.56 29.78 -18.60
N TYR A 142 14.86 30.23 -19.81
CA TYR A 142 14.74 29.44 -21.03
C TYR A 142 15.98 29.58 -21.92
N ALA A 143 16.38 28.47 -22.52
CA ALA A 143 17.42 28.36 -23.53
C ALA A 143 17.11 27.16 -24.45
N ALA A 144 17.81 27.04 -25.57
CA ALA A 144 17.59 25.96 -26.53
C ALA A 144 17.96 24.56 -25.97
N ASP A 145 18.87 24.52 -25.00
CA ASP A 145 19.39 23.31 -24.37
C ASP A 145 18.85 23.07 -22.95
N LYS A 146 18.17 24.06 -22.35
CA LYS A 146 17.66 23.96 -20.99
C LYS A 146 16.52 24.95 -20.73
N VAL A 147 15.43 24.45 -20.17
CA VAL A 147 14.39 25.30 -19.57
C VAL A 147 14.30 24.97 -18.08
N VAL A 148 14.23 26.00 -17.24
CA VAL A 148 14.13 25.85 -15.78
C VAL A 148 12.83 26.48 -15.32
N LEU A 149 12.04 25.68 -14.62
CA LEU A 149 10.74 26.05 -14.07
C LEU A 149 10.76 25.91 -12.55
N ARG A 150 9.79 26.55 -11.88
CA ARG A 150 9.53 26.38 -10.45
C ARG A 150 8.07 26.06 -10.22
N GLY A 151 7.78 24.96 -9.52
CA GLY A 151 6.40 24.60 -9.15
C GLY A 151 5.76 25.69 -8.28
N LYS A 152 4.53 26.12 -8.60
CA LYS A 152 3.85 27.17 -7.81
C LYS A 152 3.45 26.69 -6.41
N LYS A 153 3.05 25.43 -6.28
CA LYS A 153 2.63 24.80 -5.03
C LYS A 153 3.82 24.25 -4.26
N THR A 154 4.69 23.48 -4.90
CA THR A 154 5.81 22.80 -4.21
C THR A 154 7.03 23.70 -4.03
N GLN A 155 7.19 24.73 -4.87
CA GLN A 155 8.41 25.53 -5.00
C GLN A 155 9.64 24.76 -5.51
N ASN A 156 9.45 23.52 -5.97
CA ASN A 156 10.52 22.66 -6.49
C ASN A 156 11.06 23.22 -7.81
N THR A 157 12.36 23.05 -8.02
CA THR A 157 13.00 23.36 -9.31
C THR A 157 12.78 22.20 -10.27
N ILE A 158 12.16 22.48 -11.41
CA ILE A 158 11.93 21.49 -12.46
C ILE A 158 12.78 21.87 -13.66
N VAL A 159 13.55 20.91 -14.17
CA VAL A 159 14.43 21.11 -15.32
C VAL A 159 13.90 20.34 -16.51
N LEU A 160 13.87 21.00 -17.67
CA LEU A 160 13.62 20.37 -18.95
C LEU A 160 14.90 20.39 -19.78
N THR A 161 15.32 19.23 -20.27
CA THR A 161 16.43 19.06 -21.22
C THR A 161 15.94 18.47 -22.54
N PRO A 162 16.42 18.94 -23.71
CA PRO A 162 15.95 18.46 -25.00
C PRO A 162 16.35 17.00 -25.20
N LEU A 163 15.47 16.24 -25.84
CA LEU A 163 15.69 14.83 -26.13
C LEU A 163 16.52 14.64 -27.42
N PRO A 164 17.42 13.64 -27.47
CA PRO A 164 18.15 13.30 -28.68
C PRO A 164 17.20 12.76 -29.78
N GLU A 165 17.72 12.59 -31.00
CA GLU A 165 16.98 12.05 -32.15
C GLU A 165 16.74 10.54 -32.03
N THR A 166 15.97 10.16 -31.02
CA THR A 166 15.54 8.79 -30.76
C THR A 166 14.05 8.78 -30.42
N ALA A 167 13.32 7.79 -30.92
CA ALA A 167 11.90 7.66 -30.66
C ALA A 167 11.64 7.52 -29.14
N TRP A 168 10.65 8.26 -28.63
CA TRP A 168 10.25 8.24 -27.22
C TRP A 168 10.03 6.83 -26.69
N ASN A 169 9.35 5.98 -27.46
CA ASN A 169 9.07 4.61 -27.04
C ASN A 169 10.36 3.80 -26.81
N THR A 170 11.38 4.02 -27.65
CA THR A 170 12.69 3.35 -27.49
C THR A 170 13.41 3.86 -26.25
N MET A 171 13.47 5.17 -26.04
CA MET A 171 14.13 5.75 -24.86
C MET A 171 13.43 5.38 -23.56
N PHE A 172 12.10 5.49 -23.55
CA PHE A 172 11.30 5.12 -22.40
C PHE A 172 11.37 3.61 -22.11
N GLY A 173 11.35 2.76 -23.14
CA GLY A 173 11.49 1.31 -22.97
C GLY A 173 12.85 0.93 -22.37
N LYS A 174 13.94 1.57 -22.83
CA LYS A 174 15.28 1.42 -22.22
C LYS A 174 15.29 1.89 -20.77
N TYR A 175 14.83 3.13 -20.54
CA TYR A 175 14.75 3.73 -19.22
C TYR A 175 13.95 2.84 -18.24
N SER A 176 12.74 2.39 -18.60
CA SER A 176 11.92 1.52 -17.75
C SER A 176 12.58 0.18 -17.44
N ALA A 177 13.26 -0.45 -18.41
CA ALA A 177 13.98 -1.70 -18.18
C ALA A 177 15.18 -1.51 -17.24
N ASP A 178 15.83 -0.34 -17.28
CA ASP A 178 16.97 -0.01 -16.43
C ASP A 178 16.53 0.41 -15.02
N VAL A 179 15.46 1.22 -14.89
CA VAL A 179 14.79 1.53 -13.62
C VAL A 179 14.42 0.25 -12.87
N ASN A 180 13.80 -0.72 -13.54
CA ASN A 180 13.45 -2.00 -12.91
C ASN A 180 14.65 -2.72 -12.30
N LYS A 181 15.86 -2.61 -12.89
CA LYS A 181 17.06 -3.24 -12.31
C LYS A 181 17.52 -2.51 -11.04
N MET A 182 17.38 -1.19 -11.02
CA MET A 182 17.85 -0.31 -9.95
C MET A 182 16.91 -0.27 -8.75
N ASP A 183 15.62 -0.43 -9.02
CA ASP A 183 14.54 -0.44 -8.05
C ASP A 183 14.42 -1.76 -7.28
N ASN A 184 15.10 -2.82 -7.74
CA ASN A 184 15.00 -4.18 -7.23
C ASN A 184 15.95 -4.51 -6.06
N PHE A 185 16.78 -3.58 -5.57
CA PHE A 185 17.57 -3.90 -4.38
C PHE A 185 16.67 -4.03 -3.15
N ARG A 186 16.86 -5.12 -2.42
CA ARG A 186 16.15 -5.43 -1.18
C ARG A 186 16.57 -4.51 -0.03
N SER A 187 17.80 -4.00 -0.11
CA SER A 187 18.46 -3.15 0.87
C SER A 187 19.57 -2.34 0.19
N TYR A 188 19.95 -1.19 0.74
CA TYR A 188 21.00 -0.35 0.17
C TYR A 188 22.05 -0.01 1.23
N GLU A 189 23.31 0.08 0.81
CA GLU A 189 24.39 0.69 1.60
C GLU A 189 25.22 1.63 0.72
N LEU A 190 25.69 2.72 1.31
CA LEU A 190 26.68 3.60 0.70
C LEU A 190 28.05 3.19 1.21
N VAL A 191 28.99 2.93 0.30
CA VAL A 191 30.41 2.83 0.65
C VAL A 191 31.14 4.05 0.11
N LEU A 192 31.83 4.74 1.00
CA LEU A 192 32.56 5.97 0.69
C LEU A 192 33.85 6.00 1.52
N ASN A 193 34.98 6.24 0.87
CA ASN A 193 36.31 6.30 1.51
C ASN A 193 36.64 5.07 2.40
N GLY A 194 36.17 3.89 2.01
CA GLY A 194 36.38 2.64 2.76
C GLY A 194 35.48 2.46 3.99
N LYS A 195 34.56 3.39 4.26
CA LYS A 195 33.51 3.27 5.29
C LYS A 195 32.19 2.91 4.63
N THR A 196 31.41 2.05 5.28
CA THR A 196 30.05 1.68 4.87
C THR A 196 29.03 2.40 5.76
N TYR A 197 28.00 2.95 5.14
CA TYR A 197 26.87 3.61 5.77
C TYR A 197 25.59 2.90 5.38
N ASP A 198 24.70 2.74 6.35
CA ASP A 198 23.39 2.16 6.09
C ASP A 198 22.53 3.18 5.36
N ILE A 199 21.74 2.71 4.41
CA ILE A 199 20.72 3.53 3.77
C ILE A 199 19.35 3.08 4.26
N SER A 200 18.61 4.01 4.84
CA SER A 200 17.18 3.87 5.16
C SER A 200 16.39 4.34 3.96
N ARG A 201 15.61 3.44 3.35
CA ARG A 201 14.67 3.78 2.27
C ARG A 201 13.25 3.76 2.80
N GLU A 202 12.57 4.89 2.72
CA GLU A 202 11.14 4.98 2.97
C GLU A 202 10.41 4.73 1.64
N VAL A 203 9.55 3.73 1.61
CA VAL A 203 8.78 3.38 0.41
C VAL A 203 7.33 3.73 0.68
N ALA A 204 6.80 4.71 -0.05
CA ALA A 204 5.37 4.96 -0.05
C ALA A 204 4.62 3.71 -0.53
N ALA A 205 3.51 3.37 0.13
CA ALA A 205 2.72 2.19 -0.24
C ALA A 205 2.34 2.22 -1.73
N GLY A 206 2.67 1.14 -2.46
CA GLY A 206 2.40 1.03 -3.89
C GLY A 206 3.29 1.90 -4.80
N TYR A 207 4.34 2.54 -4.27
CA TYR A 207 5.22 3.41 -5.05
C TYR A 207 6.68 3.34 -4.61
N ASN A 208 7.56 3.03 -5.57
CA ASN A 208 8.98 2.95 -5.27
C ASN A 208 9.62 4.33 -5.22
N SER A 209 9.72 4.88 -4.01
CA SER A 209 10.18 6.26 -3.81
C SER A 209 11.66 6.37 -4.18
N ARG A 210 12.03 7.42 -4.92
CA ARG A 210 13.44 7.75 -5.25
C ARG A 210 13.99 8.74 -4.24
N TYR A 211 13.89 8.30 -3.00
CA TYR A 211 14.24 9.02 -1.81
C TYR A 211 14.80 8.02 -0.82
N PHE A 212 15.91 8.38 -0.19
CA PHE A 212 16.48 7.61 0.90
C PHE A 212 17.19 8.53 1.89
N SER A 213 17.61 7.98 3.01
CA SER A 213 18.47 8.64 3.98
C SER A 213 19.72 7.82 4.28
N VAL A 214 20.89 8.45 4.20
CA VAL A 214 22.14 7.85 4.68
C VAL A 214 22.20 8.00 6.19
N VAL A 215 22.36 6.89 6.90
CA VAL A 215 22.48 6.87 8.37
C VAL A 215 23.94 7.09 8.76
N THR A 216 24.18 8.15 9.51
CA THR A 216 25.50 8.52 10.04
C THR A 216 25.45 8.58 11.57
N GLU A 217 26.62 8.68 12.21
CA GLU A 217 26.73 8.88 13.66
C GLU A 217 26.06 10.20 14.12
N ASN A 218 25.95 11.20 13.23
CA ASN A 218 25.37 12.51 13.53
C ASN A 218 23.89 12.64 13.15
N GLY A 219 23.26 11.53 12.71
CA GLY A 219 21.87 11.51 12.24
C GLY A 219 21.73 11.05 10.79
N THR A 220 20.57 11.32 10.20
CA THR A 220 20.22 10.91 8.84
C THR A 220 20.39 12.05 7.84
N ILE A 221 20.96 11.73 6.68
CA ILE A 221 21.13 12.68 5.57
C ILE A 221 20.17 12.27 4.45
N PRO A 222 19.06 12.99 4.25
CA PRO A 222 18.07 12.65 3.23
C PRO A 222 18.58 13.03 1.84
N ALA A 223 18.19 12.24 0.84
CA ALA A 223 18.55 12.44 -0.55
C ALA A 223 17.40 12.01 -1.45
N SER A 224 16.90 12.96 -2.23
CA SER A 224 15.96 12.74 -3.31
C SER A 224 16.72 12.67 -4.63
N PHE A 225 16.34 11.76 -5.51
CA PHE A 225 17.04 11.55 -6.78
C PHE A 225 16.08 11.21 -7.92
N ILE A 226 16.60 11.25 -9.13
CA ILE A 226 15.94 10.80 -10.35
C ILE A 226 16.86 9.85 -11.12
N TYR A 227 16.30 8.83 -11.76
CA TYR A 227 17.07 8.02 -12.70
C TYR A 227 17.34 8.78 -14.00
N THR A 228 18.55 8.66 -14.53
CA THR A 228 18.95 9.33 -15.77
C THR A 228 18.81 8.41 -16.98
N GLN A 229 18.76 8.97 -18.19
CA GLN A 229 18.57 8.17 -19.42
C GLN A 229 19.73 7.21 -19.74
N ASP A 230 20.91 7.47 -19.19
CA ASP A 230 22.14 6.67 -19.37
C ASP A 230 22.44 5.77 -18.17
N THR A 231 21.38 5.35 -17.48
CA THR A 231 21.36 4.34 -16.41
C THR A 231 21.93 4.78 -15.07
N GLY A 232 22.19 6.06 -14.85
CA GLY A 232 22.60 6.55 -13.55
C GLY A 232 21.44 6.97 -12.64
N LEU A 233 21.80 7.60 -11.53
CA LEU A 233 20.94 8.47 -10.78
C LEU A 233 21.57 9.86 -10.70
N LYS A 234 20.72 10.87 -10.53
CA LYS A 234 21.12 12.25 -10.24
C LYS A 234 20.35 12.73 -9.03
N PHE A 235 21.06 13.30 -8.06
CA PHE A 235 20.42 13.85 -6.88
C PHE A 235 19.78 15.21 -7.18
N TYR A 236 18.64 15.50 -6.54
CA TYR A 236 17.97 16.79 -6.64
C TYR A 236 18.83 17.91 -6.05
N GLU A 237 19.42 17.64 -4.88
CA GLU A 237 20.53 18.39 -4.29
C GLU A 237 21.70 17.43 -4.05
N PRO A 238 22.96 17.86 -4.21
CA PRO A 238 24.10 16.96 -4.03
C PRO A 238 24.08 16.25 -2.67
N LEU A 239 24.27 14.94 -2.68
CA LEU A 239 24.40 14.14 -1.46
C LEU A 239 25.76 14.43 -0.84
N VAL A 240 25.77 15.05 0.35
CA VAL A 240 27.00 15.39 1.08
C VAL A 240 27.16 14.46 2.29
N VAL A 241 28.13 13.55 2.24
CA VAL A 241 28.45 12.61 3.35
C VAL A 241 29.92 12.76 3.72
N ASP A 242 30.21 12.98 5.01
CA ASP A 242 31.55 13.20 5.55
C ASP A 242 32.38 14.23 4.74
N GLY A 243 31.70 15.29 4.25
CA GLY A 243 32.31 16.39 3.49
C GLY A 243 32.55 16.10 2.00
N VAL A 244 32.22 14.91 1.51
CA VAL A 244 32.28 14.56 0.08
C VAL A 244 30.91 14.80 -0.55
N SER A 245 30.88 15.55 -1.65
CA SER A 245 29.67 15.87 -2.41
C SER A 245 29.54 14.95 -3.61
N ILE A 246 28.36 14.34 -3.78
CA ILE A 246 28.01 13.44 -4.89
C ILE A 246 26.80 14.03 -5.61
N GLU A 247 26.95 14.40 -6.88
CA GLU A 247 25.87 15.01 -7.67
C GLU A 247 25.09 13.97 -8.48
N GLU A 248 25.82 13.02 -9.07
CA GLU A 248 25.30 11.94 -9.90
C GLU A 248 26.10 10.67 -9.68
N MET A 249 25.50 9.52 -10.02
CA MET A 249 26.16 8.23 -9.99
C MET A 249 25.77 7.42 -11.22
N THR A 250 26.66 6.58 -11.72
CA THR A 250 26.43 5.70 -12.87
C THR A 250 26.12 4.29 -12.40
N TRP A 251 25.14 3.61 -13.01
CA TRP A 251 24.94 2.19 -12.75
C TRP A 251 25.96 1.34 -13.51
N SER A 252 26.71 0.54 -12.77
CA SER A 252 27.70 -0.39 -13.33
C SER A 252 27.84 -1.60 -12.44
N GLY A 253 27.87 -2.80 -13.03
CA GLY A 253 28.12 -4.05 -12.28
C GLY A 253 27.09 -4.39 -11.20
N GLY A 254 25.84 -3.89 -11.32
CA GLY A 254 24.80 -4.11 -10.32
C GLY A 254 24.93 -3.23 -9.07
N MET A 255 25.49 -2.04 -9.22
CA MET A 255 25.59 -0.99 -8.19
C MET A 255 25.66 0.39 -8.84
N PHE A 256 25.40 1.45 -8.09
CA PHE A 256 25.70 2.82 -8.50
C PHE A 256 27.10 3.20 -8.07
N THR A 257 27.85 3.88 -8.93
CA THR A 257 29.22 4.32 -8.67
C THR A 257 29.45 5.76 -9.11
N ASP A 258 30.21 6.52 -8.35
CA ASP A 258 30.83 7.77 -8.78
C ASP A 258 32.35 7.60 -8.73
N GLU A 259 33.00 7.66 -9.91
CA GLU A 259 34.45 7.49 -10.02
C GLU A 259 35.24 8.64 -9.38
N VAL A 260 34.66 9.84 -9.32
CA VAL A 260 35.35 11.04 -8.81
C VAL A 260 35.46 10.98 -7.29
N SER A 261 34.35 10.70 -6.60
CA SER A 261 34.34 10.53 -5.14
C SER A 261 34.77 9.13 -4.68
N GLY A 262 34.72 8.13 -5.56
CA GLY A 262 34.86 6.72 -5.21
C GLY A 262 33.65 6.16 -4.45
N ALA A 263 32.52 6.89 -4.42
CA ALA A 263 31.29 6.44 -3.79
C ALA A 263 30.67 5.28 -4.56
N ARG A 264 30.10 4.32 -3.83
CA ARG A 264 29.25 3.27 -4.40
C ARG A 264 28.00 3.05 -3.56
N ILE A 265 26.85 2.94 -4.20
CA ILE A 265 25.61 2.47 -3.58
C ILE A 265 25.32 1.07 -4.12
N GLN A 266 25.27 0.09 -3.22
CA GLN A 266 25.14 -1.32 -3.55
C GLN A 266 24.12 -2.01 -2.64
N GLU A 267 23.68 -3.20 -3.02
CA GLU A 267 22.81 -4.01 -2.18
C GLU A 267 23.54 -4.47 -0.90
N THR A 268 22.87 -4.43 0.25
CA THR A 268 23.42 -5.03 1.48
C THR A 268 23.18 -6.53 1.44
N VAL A 269 24.24 -7.31 1.26
CA VAL A 269 24.16 -8.77 1.16
C VAL A 269 24.95 -9.43 2.28
N SER A 270 24.34 -10.41 2.94
CA SER A 270 24.98 -11.30 3.89
C SER A 270 25.14 -12.71 3.30
N ASN A 271 26.20 -13.39 3.72
CA ASN A 271 26.45 -14.79 3.40
C ASN A 271 25.90 -15.76 4.45
N ASN A 272 25.05 -15.28 5.37
CA ASN A 272 24.45 -16.09 6.42
C ASN A 272 23.59 -17.20 5.82
N LYS A 273 23.81 -18.42 6.32
CA LYS A 273 23.09 -19.64 5.91
C LYS A 273 22.41 -20.24 7.10
N PHE A 274 21.31 -20.94 6.86
CA PHE A 274 20.48 -21.49 7.92
C PHE A 274 20.41 -23.01 7.83
N THR A 275 20.46 -23.66 8.97
CA THR A 275 20.17 -25.09 9.11
C THR A 275 18.98 -25.27 10.05
N PHE A 276 18.15 -26.27 9.76
CA PHE A 276 16.88 -26.48 10.43
C PHE A 276 16.84 -27.87 11.06
N ALA A 277 16.36 -27.96 12.29
CA ALA A 277 15.97 -29.21 12.93
C ALA A 277 14.49 -29.12 13.32
N VAL A 278 13.67 -29.96 12.69
CA VAL A 278 12.22 -30.05 12.95
C VAL A 278 11.96 -31.19 13.92
N SER A 279 11.20 -30.92 14.97
CA SER A 279 10.82 -31.88 15.99
C SER A 279 9.44 -31.55 16.57
N GLY A 280 8.97 -32.33 17.55
CA GLY A 280 7.71 -32.00 18.24
C GLY A 280 6.47 -31.91 17.33
N ILE A 281 6.47 -32.58 16.17
CA ILE A 281 5.42 -32.48 15.16
C ILE A 281 4.08 -32.95 15.75
N LYS A 282 3.13 -32.03 15.85
CA LYS A 282 1.75 -32.25 16.29
C LYS A 282 0.78 -31.80 15.19
N ALA A 283 -0.51 -31.97 15.44
CA ALA A 283 -1.55 -31.57 14.49
C ALA A 283 -1.61 -30.07 14.26
N THR A 284 -1.32 -29.28 15.29
CA THR A 284 -1.49 -27.82 15.25
C THR A 284 -0.21 -27.05 15.59
N SER A 285 0.88 -27.76 15.86
CA SER A 285 2.16 -27.14 16.21
C SER A 285 3.35 -27.99 15.82
N VAL A 286 4.49 -27.34 15.67
CA VAL A 286 5.78 -27.96 15.38
C VAL A 286 6.89 -27.17 16.05
N ASP A 287 7.92 -27.86 16.56
CA ASP A 287 9.12 -27.20 17.09
C ASP A 287 10.17 -27.13 15.99
N VAL A 288 10.60 -25.91 15.64
CA VAL A 288 11.65 -25.66 14.65
C VAL A 288 12.81 -24.97 15.32
N GLU A 289 13.96 -25.64 15.28
CA GLU A 289 15.25 -25.08 15.69
C GLU A 289 16.03 -24.63 14.45
N THR A 290 16.38 -23.35 14.41
CA THR A 290 17.12 -22.74 13.30
C THR A 290 18.48 -22.27 13.80
N THR A 291 19.54 -22.69 13.10
CA THR A 291 20.93 -22.30 13.41
C THR A 291 21.52 -21.51 12.24
N PRO A 292 21.82 -20.21 12.42
CA PRO A 292 22.51 -19.39 11.45
C PRO A 292 24.03 -19.67 11.45
N THR A 293 24.70 -19.47 10.32
CA THR A 293 26.17 -19.48 10.26
C THR A 293 26.79 -18.19 10.82
N VAL A 294 26.03 -17.09 10.86
CA VAL A 294 26.43 -15.81 11.45
C VAL A 294 25.52 -15.50 12.63
N ALA A 295 26.03 -15.69 13.86
CA ALA A 295 25.21 -15.68 15.07
C ALA A 295 24.74 -14.29 15.53
N ASN A 296 25.44 -13.22 15.14
CA ASN A 296 25.14 -11.85 15.54
C ASN A 296 24.31 -11.07 14.50
N GLU A 297 23.86 -11.73 13.43
CA GLU A 297 22.95 -11.14 12.46
C GLU A 297 21.51 -11.54 12.76
N TYR A 298 20.61 -10.55 12.72
CA TYR A 298 19.20 -10.80 12.90
C TYR A 298 18.67 -11.65 11.75
N TYR A 299 17.76 -12.56 12.08
CA TYR A 299 17.02 -13.33 11.10
C TYR A 299 15.59 -13.56 11.56
N TYR A 300 14.73 -13.83 10.59
CA TYR A 300 13.38 -14.33 10.82
C TYR A 300 13.27 -15.77 10.30
N PHE A 301 12.43 -16.57 10.94
CA PHE A 301 12.13 -17.93 10.47
C PHE A 301 10.71 -18.35 10.86
N ASP A 302 10.10 -19.13 9.98
CA ASP A 302 8.76 -19.68 10.11
C ASP A 302 8.62 -20.97 9.28
N VAL A 303 7.41 -21.52 9.17
CA VAL A 303 7.05 -22.65 8.30
C VAL A 303 6.03 -22.21 7.25
N VAL A 304 6.29 -22.56 6.00
CA VAL A 304 5.45 -22.19 4.86
C VAL A 304 4.83 -23.46 4.27
N PRO A 305 3.51 -23.51 3.99
CA PRO A 305 2.91 -24.66 3.32
C PRO A 305 3.61 -24.94 1.99
N SER A 306 3.98 -26.18 1.71
CA SER A 306 4.67 -26.56 0.47
C SER A 306 3.91 -26.12 -0.79
N SER A 307 2.58 -26.05 -0.71
CA SER A 307 1.73 -25.61 -1.83
C SER A 307 1.93 -24.15 -2.23
N ALA A 308 2.40 -23.27 -1.33
CA ALA A 308 2.64 -21.86 -1.65
C ALA A 308 3.72 -21.70 -2.73
N PHE A 309 4.75 -22.55 -2.69
CA PHE A 309 5.85 -22.57 -3.68
C PHE A 309 5.44 -23.04 -5.08
N ALA A 310 4.21 -23.56 -5.24
CA ALA A 310 3.67 -23.89 -6.56
C ALA A 310 3.07 -22.65 -7.26
N SER A 311 2.71 -21.62 -6.51
CA SER A 311 2.02 -20.43 -7.00
C SER A 311 2.79 -19.12 -6.80
N ALA A 312 3.84 -19.11 -5.98
CA ALA A 312 4.66 -17.95 -5.67
C ALA A 312 6.16 -18.29 -5.76
N SER A 313 6.95 -17.29 -6.16
CA SER A 313 8.41 -17.32 -6.14
C SER A 313 8.96 -17.23 -4.72
N ASP A 314 10.23 -17.61 -4.54
CA ASP A 314 10.92 -17.49 -3.24
C ASP A 314 10.97 -16.03 -2.75
N GLU A 315 11.01 -15.07 -3.67
CA GLU A 315 11.02 -13.64 -3.37
C GLU A 315 9.66 -13.13 -2.88
N GLU A 316 8.57 -13.53 -3.54
CA GLU A 316 7.20 -13.21 -3.09
C GLU A 316 6.94 -13.79 -1.69
N ILE A 317 7.34 -15.04 -1.45
CA ILE A 317 7.19 -15.69 -0.14
C ILE A 317 8.03 -14.98 0.93
N LEU A 318 9.26 -14.56 0.59
CA LEU A 318 10.09 -13.79 1.52
C LEU A 318 9.41 -12.48 1.91
N TYR A 319 8.87 -11.72 0.94
CA TYR A 319 8.16 -10.47 1.24
C TYR A 319 6.90 -10.71 2.07
N GLU A 320 6.11 -11.75 1.79
CA GLU A 320 4.95 -12.11 2.63
C GLU A 320 5.36 -12.43 4.07
N LEU A 321 6.45 -13.18 4.27
CA LEU A 321 6.98 -13.46 5.61
C LEU A 321 7.48 -12.19 6.31
N MET A 322 8.07 -11.26 5.56
CA MET A 322 8.58 -10.00 6.09
C MET A 322 7.44 -9.06 6.50
N ASP A 323 6.36 -8.98 5.72
CA ASP A 323 5.14 -8.25 6.05
C ASP A 323 4.44 -8.80 7.30
N GLY A 324 4.63 -10.10 7.59
CA GLY A 324 4.17 -10.75 8.83
C GLY A 324 4.95 -10.35 10.09
N ILE A 325 6.06 -9.64 9.97
CA ILE A 325 6.86 -9.19 11.12
C ILE A 325 6.24 -7.90 11.68
N THR A 326 5.58 -8.03 12.83
CA THR A 326 4.89 -6.93 13.52
C THR A 326 5.62 -6.45 14.78
N SER A 327 6.66 -7.17 15.22
CA SER A 327 7.44 -6.84 16.41
C SER A 327 8.87 -7.35 16.34
N MET A 328 9.81 -6.57 16.90
CA MET A 328 11.22 -7.00 17.06
C MET A 328 11.37 -8.30 17.87
N ASN A 329 10.41 -8.63 18.74
CA ASN A 329 10.44 -9.87 19.53
C ASN A 329 10.27 -11.14 18.68
N GLN A 330 9.82 -10.99 17.42
CA GLN A 330 9.73 -12.11 16.48
C GLN A 330 11.09 -12.42 15.81
N LEU A 331 12.06 -11.52 15.92
CA LEU A 331 13.39 -11.68 15.34
C LEU A 331 14.25 -12.60 16.20
N SER A 332 15.31 -13.16 15.60
CA SER A 332 16.18 -14.13 16.26
C SER A 332 17.65 -13.80 16.04
N LEU A 333 18.47 -14.19 17.01
CA LEU A 333 19.93 -14.12 16.99
C LEU A 333 20.46 -15.45 17.50
N GLY A 334 21.64 -15.85 17.00
CA GLY A 334 22.25 -17.12 17.34
C GLY A 334 21.32 -18.30 17.02
N LYS A 335 21.53 -19.41 17.72
CA LYS A 335 20.68 -20.59 17.57
C LYS A 335 19.38 -20.40 18.36
N MET A 336 18.23 -20.55 17.68
CA MET A 336 16.92 -20.37 18.31
C MET A 336 15.95 -21.49 17.96
N MET A 337 15.10 -21.84 18.92
CA MET A 337 13.98 -22.77 18.75
C MET A 337 12.67 -22.02 18.98
N LYS A 338 11.69 -22.24 18.10
CA LYS A 338 10.31 -21.74 18.24
C LYS A 338 9.32 -22.88 18.03
N THR A 339 8.23 -22.84 18.80
CA THR A 339 7.04 -23.63 18.49
C THR A 339 6.16 -22.80 17.55
N LEU A 340 5.98 -23.29 16.33
CA LEU A 340 5.21 -22.63 15.26
C LEU A 340 3.86 -23.30 15.09
N THR A 341 2.86 -22.53 14.65
CA THR A 341 1.50 -23.03 14.41
C THR A 341 1.40 -23.58 12.98
N VAL A 342 0.75 -24.74 12.83
CA VAL A 342 0.55 -25.40 11.53
C VAL A 342 -0.88 -25.91 11.43
N ASP A 343 -1.39 -26.06 10.22
CA ASP A 343 -2.62 -26.81 9.96
C ASP A 343 -2.32 -28.30 9.94
N SER A 344 -3.26 -29.12 10.43
CA SER A 344 -3.11 -30.59 10.48
C SER A 344 -3.02 -31.21 9.10
N ASP A 345 -2.30 -32.33 8.97
CA ASP A 345 -2.24 -33.14 7.75
C ASP A 345 -1.82 -32.31 6.51
N THR A 346 -0.92 -31.36 6.72
CA THR A 346 -0.43 -30.41 5.72
C THR A 346 1.09 -30.49 5.62
N GLU A 347 1.63 -30.47 4.41
CA GLU A 347 3.07 -30.46 4.20
C GLU A 347 3.61 -29.02 4.28
N TYR A 348 4.67 -28.83 5.05
CA TYR A 348 5.34 -27.55 5.31
C TYR A 348 6.84 -27.63 5.03
N ILE A 349 7.42 -26.49 4.69
CA ILE A 349 8.87 -26.27 4.54
C ILE A 349 9.29 -25.21 5.57
N PRO A 350 10.27 -25.48 6.46
CA PRO A 350 10.82 -24.45 7.32
C PRO A 350 11.66 -23.47 6.49
N CYS A 351 11.45 -22.18 6.71
CA CYS A 351 12.05 -21.10 5.96
C CYS A 351 12.72 -20.09 6.88
N ALA A 352 13.83 -19.49 6.44
CA ALA A 352 14.48 -18.39 7.14
C ALA A 352 15.14 -17.41 6.17
N PHE A 353 15.32 -16.17 6.61
CA PHE A 353 16.15 -15.18 5.93
C PHE A 353 16.80 -14.25 6.94
N GLY A 354 18.03 -13.83 6.65
CA GLY A 354 18.74 -12.80 7.39
C GLY A 354 18.20 -11.42 7.03
N LEU A 355 18.19 -10.52 8.01
CA LEU A 355 17.70 -9.17 7.85
C LEU A 355 18.53 -8.16 8.64
N LYS A 356 18.41 -6.91 8.23
CA LYS A 356 18.98 -5.75 8.90
C LYS A 356 17.87 -4.79 9.30
N ILE A 357 18.06 -4.12 10.44
CA ILE A 357 17.15 -3.08 10.90
C ILE A 357 17.88 -1.75 10.72
N VAL A 358 17.35 -0.88 9.88
CA VAL A 358 17.91 0.44 9.61
C VAL A 358 16.82 1.47 9.85
N ASN A 359 17.05 2.39 10.80
CA ASN A 359 16.12 3.45 11.15
C ASN A 359 14.66 2.99 11.41
N GLY A 360 14.50 1.82 12.05
CA GLY A 360 13.20 1.23 12.37
C GLY A 360 12.57 0.39 11.24
N TRP A 361 13.15 0.40 10.04
CA TRP A 361 12.71 -0.41 8.91
C TRP A 361 13.50 -1.72 8.83
N ILE A 362 12.85 -2.77 8.35
CA ILE A 362 13.44 -4.10 8.17
C ILE A 362 13.76 -4.31 6.70
N TYR A 363 14.98 -4.77 6.43
CA TYR A 363 15.44 -5.08 5.07
C TYR A 363 16.00 -6.49 5.03
N PRO A 364 15.61 -7.33 4.06
CA PRO A 364 16.20 -8.64 3.90
C PRO A 364 17.59 -8.49 3.28
N ILE A 365 18.56 -9.24 3.85
CA ILE A 365 19.96 -9.22 3.42
C ILE A 365 20.45 -10.62 2.97
N THR A 366 19.57 -11.62 2.99
CA THR A 366 19.82 -12.93 2.38
C THR A 366 18.64 -13.32 1.51
N GLU A 367 18.85 -14.29 0.62
CA GLU A 367 17.76 -15.02 -0.03
C GLU A 367 17.00 -15.90 0.99
N LEU A 368 15.84 -16.42 0.58
CA LEU A 368 15.02 -17.34 1.36
C LEU A 368 15.72 -18.71 1.47
N ALA A 369 16.20 -19.05 2.67
CA ALA A 369 16.67 -20.39 2.96
C ALA A 369 15.49 -21.34 3.20
N LYS A 370 15.57 -22.54 2.63
CA LYS A 370 14.56 -23.60 2.75
C LYS A 370 15.17 -24.86 3.36
N GLY A 371 14.51 -25.43 4.36
CA GLY A 371 14.87 -26.73 4.91
C GLY A 371 14.18 -27.90 4.21
N THR A 372 14.22 -29.06 4.86
CA THR A 372 13.52 -30.26 4.37
C THR A 372 12.04 -30.21 4.74
N ALA A 373 11.18 -30.58 3.78
CA ALA A 373 9.74 -30.63 4.00
C ALA A 373 9.36 -31.66 5.08
N PHE A 374 8.28 -31.39 5.81
CA PHE A 374 7.68 -32.30 6.78
C PHE A 374 6.15 -32.20 6.71
N VAL A 375 5.47 -33.26 7.15
CA VAL A 375 4.01 -33.26 7.23
C VAL A 375 3.60 -33.08 8.69
N SER A 376 2.72 -32.12 8.96
CA SER A 376 2.16 -31.92 10.29
C SER A 376 1.34 -33.14 10.73
N GLY A 377 1.13 -33.28 12.04
CA GLY A 377 0.37 -34.40 12.57
C GLY A 377 -1.07 -34.42 12.03
N GLN A 378 -1.66 -35.61 11.92
CA GLN A 378 -3.06 -35.73 11.49
C GLN A 378 -4.07 -35.35 12.59
N GLY A 379 -3.62 -35.30 13.85
CA GLY A 379 -4.47 -35.13 15.03
C GLY A 379 -5.18 -36.42 15.41
N ASP A 380 -6.13 -36.30 16.35
CA ASP A 380 -7.00 -37.42 16.71
C ASP A 380 -7.89 -37.82 15.52
N PRO A 381 -8.26 -39.11 15.38
CA PRO A 381 -9.22 -39.54 14.37
C PRO A 381 -10.50 -38.69 14.43
N MET A 382 -11.02 -38.28 13.27
CA MET A 382 -12.26 -37.52 13.21
C MET A 382 -13.41 -38.34 13.80
N SER A 383 -14.13 -37.80 14.76
CA SER A 383 -15.29 -38.45 15.37
C SER A 383 -16.41 -38.63 14.32
N PRO A 384 -17.27 -39.65 14.44
CA PRO A 384 -18.40 -39.84 13.54
C PRO A 384 -19.30 -38.60 13.45
N GLU A 385 -19.49 -37.90 14.57
CA GLU A 385 -20.25 -36.65 14.67
C GLU A 385 -19.58 -35.53 13.86
N TYR A 386 -18.26 -35.37 13.99
CA TYR A 386 -17.53 -34.37 13.21
C TYR A 386 -17.62 -34.67 11.70
N GLN A 387 -17.45 -35.94 11.32
CA GLN A 387 -17.53 -36.38 9.93
C GLN A 387 -18.93 -36.21 9.32
N ALA A 388 -19.98 -36.34 10.14
CA ALA A 388 -21.36 -36.20 9.68
C ALA A 388 -21.65 -34.80 9.10
N TRP A 389 -20.97 -33.77 9.58
CA TRP A 389 -21.10 -32.40 9.06
C TRP A 389 -20.29 -32.13 7.78
N LEU A 390 -19.23 -32.89 7.50
CA LEU A 390 -18.38 -32.66 6.33
C LEU A 390 -19.15 -32.83 5.01
N GLY A 391 -18.89 -31.94 4.06
CA GLY A 391 -19.45 -31.97 2.70
C GLY A 391 -20.34 -30.78 2.38
N THR A 392 -21.14 -30.92 1.31
CA THR A 392 -21.99 -29.86 0.79
C THR A 392 -23.41 -29.97 1.33
N TRP A 393 -23.94 -28.85 1.81
CA TRP A 393 -25.28 -28.73 2.35
C TRP A 393 -26.06 -27.66 1.60
N THR A 394 -27.28 -28.00 1.20
CA THR A 394 -28.25 -27.03 0.72
C THR A 394 -28.93 -26.38 1.92
N VAL A 395 -28.78 -25.07 2.05
CA VAL A 395 -29.33 -24.24 3.12
C VAL A 395 -30.54 -23.49 2.58
N THR A 396 -31.66 -23.52 3.29
CA THR A 396 -32.87 -22.78 2.97
C THR A 396 -33.25 -21.90 4.15
N SER A 397 -33.33 -20.59 3.93
CA SER A 397 -33.78 -19.63 4.93
C SER A 397 -35.30 -19.63 5.09
N THR A 398 -35.80 -19.12 6.21
CA THR A 398 -37.26 -18.96 6.42
C THR A 398 -37.81 -17.78 5.62
N SER A 399 -37.02 -16.70 5.49
CA SER A 399 -37.39 -15.50 4.75
C SER A 399 -36.13 -14.78 4.26
N SER A 400 -36.27 -13.53 3.84
CA SER A 400 -35.19 -12.65 3.43
C SER A 400 -35.48 -11.20 3.79
N GLU A 401 -34.46 -10.34 3.76
CA GLU A 401 -34.59 -8.93 4.17
C GLU A 401 -35.50 -8.12 3.21
N LYS A 402 -35.53 -8.43 1.91
CA LYS A 402 -36.22 -7.63 0.90
C LYS A 402 -37.42 -8.34 0.27
N SER A 403 -37.22 -9.50 -0.35
CA SER A 403 -38.31 -10.23 -1.03
C SER A 403 -39.28 -10.90 -0.06
N LYS A 404 -38.86 -11.08 1.20
CA LYS A 404 -39.61 -11.78 2.25
C LYS A 404 -39.91 -13.24 1.90
N GLN A 405 -39.16 -13.81 0.96
CA GLN A 405 -39.27 -15.20 0.53
C GLN A 405 -38.05 -16.02 0.99
N PRO A 406 -38.19 -17.35 1.14
CA PRO A 406 -37.04 -18.23 1.36
C PRO A 406 -35.99 -18.09 0.26
N ILE A 407 -34.72 -18.04 0.66
CA ILE A 407 -33.56 -18.11 -0.24
C ILE A 407 -32.86 -19.43 0.01
N THR A 408 -32.55 -20.15 -1.07
CA THR A 408 -31.84 -21.43 -1.02
C THR A 408 -30.46 -21.29 -1.65
N PHE A 409 -29.44 -21.82 -0.99
CA PHE A 409 -28.05 -21.78 -1.45
C PHE A 409 -27.22 -22.91 -0.87
N ASP A 410 -26.15 -23.31 -1.56
CA ASP A 410 -25.26 -24.38 -1.09
C ASP A 410 -24.08 -23.83 -0.29
N ILE A 411 -23.73 -24.50 0.80
CA ILE A 411 -22.52 -24.28 1.59
C ILE A 411 -21.63 -25.53 1.59
N THR A 412 -20.36 -25.37 1.90
CA THR A 412 -19.44 -26.49 2.15
C THR A 412 -18.80 -26.34 3.52
N LEU A 413 -18.85 -27.43 4.30
CA LEU A 413 -18.06 -27.61 5.51
C LEU A 413 -16.91 -28.57 5.20
N ALA A 414 -15.70 -28.04 5.13
CA ALA A 414 -14.48 -28.82 4.93
C ALA A 414 -13.68 -28.94 6.24
N LYS A 415 -12.83 -29.96 6.35
CA LYS A 415 -11.93 -30.13 7.50
C LYS A 415 -11.08 -28.88 7.64
N LYS A 416 -11.10 -28.23 8.81
CA LYS A 416 -10.13 -27.19 9.20
C LYS A 416 -9.23 -27.74 10.30
N VAL A 417 -9.77 -27.91 11.50
CA VAL A 417 -9.12 -28.65 12.59
C VAL A 417 -10.04 -29.81 12.98
N ALA A 418 -9.55 -31.04 12.88
CA ALA A 418 -10.31 -32.24 13.20
C ALA A 418 -10.95 -32.13 14.60
N ASN A 419 -12.22 -32.52 14.70
CA ASN A 419 -13.02 -32.50 15.94
C ASN A 419 -13.16 -31.13 16.62
N THR A 420 -12.77 -30.04 15.95
CA THR A 420 -12.73 -28.70 16.56
C THR A 420 -13.41 -27.67 15.67
N SER A 421 -13.12 -27.63 14.37
CA SER A 421 -13.68 -26.61 13.48
C SER A 421 -13.71 -27.03 12.02
N TYR A 422 -14.55 -26.34 11.26
CA TYR A 422 -14.69 -26.48 9.82
C TYR A 422 -14.33 -25.17 9.11
N SER A 423 -13.81 -25.32 7.90
CA SER A 423 -13.73 -24.24 6.92
C SER A 423 -15.09 -24.14 6.24
N LEU A 424 -15.73 -22.96 6.35
CA LEU A 424 -17.08 -22.68 5.87
C LEU A 424 -17.03 -21.79 4.63
N THR A 425 -17.50 -22.32 3.50
CA THR A 425 -17.74 -21.53 2.27
C THR A 425 -19.19 -21.63 1.84
N GLY A 426 -19.64 -20.62 1.09
CA GLY A 426 -20.99 -20.52 0.53
C GLY A 426 -22.01 -19.85 1.45
N TRP A 427 -21.65 -19.40 2.65
CA TRP A 427 -22.65 -18.71 3.48
C TRP A 427 -23.04 -17.35 2.86
N ASP A 428 -24.28 -16.91 3.06
CA ASP A 428 -24.83 -15.62 2.57
C ASP A 428 -24.81 -15.44 1.03
N ILE A 429 -25.11 -14.24 0.54
CA ILE A 429 -25.31 -13.91 -0.88
C ILE A 429 -24.10 -13.26 -1.55
N SER A 430 -23.02 -12.97 -0.81
CA SER A 430 -21.88 -12.20 -1.29
C SER A 430 -21.15 -12.84 -2.47
N VAL A 431 -20.59 -12.03 -3.38
CA VAL A 431 -19.63 -12.49 -4.42
C VAL A 431 -18.43 -13.24 -3.84
N ARG A 432 -18.07 -12.99 -2.57
CA ARG A 432 -16.92 -13.62 -1.90
C ARG A 432 -17.25 -14.97 -1.25
N ARG A 433 -18.53 -15.36 -1.19
CA ARG A 433 -18.99 -16.53 -0.41
C ARG A 433 -18.25 -17.83 -0.75
N LEU A 434 -17.86 -18.05 -2.00
CA LEU A 434 -17.20 -19.29 -2.42
C LEU A 434 -15.67 -19.26 -2.34
N THR A 435 -15.08 -18.07 -2.20
CA THR A 435 -13.63 -17.86 -2.28
C THR A 435 -13.00 -17.52 -0.94
N TRP A 436 -13.77 -16.93 -0.02
CA TRP A 436 -13.31 -16.59 1.31
C TRP A 436 -14.00 -17.45 2.34
N ALA A 437 -13.23 -18.29 3.02
CA ALA A 437 -13.74 -19.21 4.00
C ALA A 437 -13.81 -18.56 5.40
N GLY A 438 -14.98 -18.64 6.02
CA GLY A 438 -15.14 -18.42 7.45
C GLY A 438 -14.85 -19.69 8.26
N THR A 439 -15.01 -19.60 9.57
CA THR A 439 -14.88 -20.73 10.50
C THR A 439 -16.24 -21.08 11.10
N ALA A 440 -16.55 -22.37 11.16
CA ALA A 440 -17.63 -22.91 11.96
C ALA A 440 -17.04 -23.84 13.03
N ASP A 441 -17.25 -23.53 14.30
CA ASP A 441 -16.70 -24.27 15.43
C ASP A 441 -17.56 -25.49 15.72
N PHE A 442 -16.97 -26.69 15.71
CA PHE A 442 -17.66 -27.91 16.08
C PHE A 442 -17.77 -28.04 17.60
N LYS A 443 -18.96 -28.39 18.09
CA LYS A 443 -19.22 -28.68 19.50
C LYS A 443 -19.62 -30.14 19.65
N ALA A 444 -18.69 -30.94 20.15
CA ALA A 444 -18.91 -32.37 20.36
C ALA A 444 -20.02 -32.67 21.37
N THR A 445 -20.23 -31.80 22.36
CA THR A 445 -21.18 -31.99 23.46
C THR A 445 -22.64 -32.18 23.03
N ASN A 446 -23.01 -31.61 21.89
CA ASN A 446 -24.38 -31.57 21.39
C ASN A 446 -24.45 -31.80 19.86
N ASN A 447 -23.36 -32.29 19.26
CA ASN A 447 -23.21 -32.48 17.82
C ASN A 447 -23.73 -31.27 17.02
N SER A 448 -23.19 -30.10 17.36
CA SER A 448 -23.56 -28.84 16.71
C SER A 448 -22.34 -28.17 16.09
N PHE A 449 -22.58 -27.17 15.25
CA PHE A 449 -21.57 -26.17 14.91
C PHE A 449 -22.05 -24.76 15.27
N GLU A 450 -21.11 -23.88 15.56
CA GLU A 450 -21.36 -22.47 15.85
C GLU A 450 -20.57 -21.59 14.89
N ILE A 451 -21.24 -20.62 14.26
CA ILE A 451 -20.55 -19.53 13.57
C ILE A 451 -20.46 -18.38 14.56
N ILE A 452 -19.27 -18.20 15.12
CA ILE A 452 -18.99 -17.09 16.04
C ILE A 452 -18.99 -15.78 15.24
N ASN A 453 -19.59 -14.74 15.81
CA ASN A 453 -19.63 -13.42 15.21
C ASN A 453 -18.27 -12.72 15.24
N GLY A 454 -18.01 -11.84 14.26
CA GLY A 454 -16.85 -10.95 14.26
C GLY A 454 -15.55 -11.64 13.85
N GLN A 455 -15.60 -12.59 12.91
CA GLN A 455 -14.40 -13.28 12.44
C GLN A 455 -13.65 -12.43 11.44
N GLU A 456 -12.41 -12.08 11.75
CA GLU A 456 -11.47 -11.56 10.77
C GLU A 456 -11.11 -12.68 9.79
N LEU A 457 -11.15 -12.38 8.49
CA LEU A 457 -10.81 -13.35 7.46
C LEU A 457 -9.38 -13.10 6.97
N PRO A 458 -8.54 -14.13 6.83
CA PRO A 458 -7.12 -14.00 6.49
C PRO A 458 -6.93 -13.76 4.97
N TYR A 459 -7.60 -12.77 4.41
CA TYR A 459 -7.53 -12.40 3.01
C TYR A 459 -7.24 -10.92 2.86
N SER A 460 -6.29 -10.60 1.98
CA SER A 460 -5.97 -9.21 1.65
C SER A 460 -7.08 -8.59 0.80
N ALA A 461 -7.51 -7.38 1.15
CA ALA A 461 -8.38 -6.57 0.32
C ALA A 461 -7.80 -5.14 0.22
N PRO A 462 -7.83 -4.49 -0.97
CA PRO A 462 -7.15 -3.21 -1.18
C PRO A 462 -7.60 -2.06 -0.28
N ASN A 463 -8.80 -2.17 0.30
CA ASN A 463 -9.51 -1.05 0.92
C ASN A 463 -9.84 -1.28 2.40
N GLY A 464 -9.32 -2.33 3.03
CA GLY A 464 -9.63 -2.66 4.43
C GLY A 464 -9.58 -4.14 4.77
N THR A 465 -9.84 -4.46 6.03
CA THR A 465 -9.76 -5.83 6.56
C THR A 465 -11.09 -6.56 6.37
N PRO A 466 -11.14 -7.76 5.73
CA PRO A 466 -12.38 -8.51 5.56
C PRO A 466 -12.86 -9.20 6.84
N TYR A 467 -14.17 -9.17 7.06
CA TYR A 467 -14.81 -9.81 8.22
C TYR A 467 -16.08 -10.59 7.85
N LEU A 468 -16.41 -11.57 8.68
CA LEU A 468 -17.73 -12.21 8.74
C LEU A 468 -18.48 -11.69 9.97
N ILE A 469 -19.55 -10.91 9.76
CA ILE A 469 -20.27 -10.20 10.84
C ILE A 469 -21.80 -10.39 10.75
N ALA A 470 -22.44 -10.50 11.89
CA ALA A 470 -23.88 -10.70 12.05
C ALA A 470 -24.68 -9.48 11.61
N ARG A 471 -25.77 -9.76 10.89
CA ARG A 471 -26.82 -8.78 10.57
C ARG A 471 -27.97 -8.99 11.56
N GLY A 472 -28.16 -8.04 12.48
CA GLY A 472 -29.25 -8.05 13.46
C GLY A 472 -30.50 -7.35 12.92
N ILE A 473 -31.66 -7.94 13.16
CA ILE A 473 -32.97 -7.41 12.78
C ILE A 473 -33.69 -7.02 14.07
N ALA A 474 -34.03 -5.74 14.18
CA ALA A 474 -34.78 -5.16 15.28
C ALA A 474 -36.05 -4.46 14.74
N ALA A 475 -36.86 -3.89 15.63
CA ALA A 475 -38.06 -3.17 15.23
C ALA A 475 -37.70 -1.87 14.48
N SER A 476 -36.62 -1.22 14.90
CA SER A 476 -36.07 0.01 14.32
C SER A 476 -35.38 -0.18 12.96
N GLY A 477 -34.96 -1.40 12.61
CA GLY A 477 -34.33 -1.70 11.33
C GLY A 477 -33.35 -2.87 11.37
N THR A 478 -32.50 -2.94 10.34
CA THR A 478 -31.42 -3.93 10.25
C THR A 478 -30.07 -3.27 10.54
N TYR A 479 -29.27 -3.90 11.38
CA TYR A 479 -28.00 -3.39 11.89
C TYR A 479 -26.88 -4.41 11.68
N ILE A 480 -25.64 -3.92 11.56
CA ILE A 480 -24.46 -4.75 11.78
C ILE A 480 -24.25 -4.81 13.29
N VAL A 481 -24.15 -6.01 13.84
CA VAL A 481 -23.99 -6.20 15.29
C VAL A 481 -22.63 -6.79 15.56
N SER A 482 -21.80 -6.06 16.32
CA SER A 482 -20.46 -6.48 16.73
C SER A 482 -20.47 -7.23 18.05
N GLY A 483 -19.34 -7.85 18.39
CA GLY A 483 -19.13 -8.64 19.61
C GLY A 483 -18.96 -10.12 19.32
N SER A 484 -18.42 -10.86 20.29
CA SER A 484 -18.13 -12.30 20.15
C SER A 484 -19.22 -13.14 20.82
N TYR A 485 -20.05 -13.80 20.00
CA TYR A 485 -21.12 -14.70 20.44
C TYR A 485 -21.50 -15.65 19.28
N PRO A 486 -22.14 -16.80 19.54
CA PRO A 486 -22.55 -17.74 18.50
C PRO A 486 -23.74 -17.18 17.71
N ALA A 487 -23.46 -16.42 16.65
CA ALA A 487 -24.48 -15.74 15.84
C ALA A 487 -25.46 -16.74 15.22
N LEU A 488 -24.94 -17.89 14.76
CA LEU A 488 -25.71 -19.00 14.21
C LEU A 488 -25.26 -20.30 14.85
N THR A 489 -26.21 -21.14 15.24
CA THR A 489 -25.94 -22.47 15.82
C THR A 489 -26.70 -23.53 15.04
N GLY A 490 -25.97 -24.40 14.35
CA GLY A 490 -26.49 -25.53 13.59
C GLY A 490 -26.51 -26.80 14.41
N VAL A 491 -27.68 -27.45 14.53
CA VAL A 491 -27.85 -28.72 15.26
C VAL A 491 -28.30 -29.81 14.29
N MET A 492 -27.68 -30.99 14.38
CA MET A 492 -28.03 -32.13 13.55
C MET A 492 -29.34 -32.76 14.05
N ASN A 493 -30.28 -32.96 13.13
CA ASN A 493 -31.53 -33.65 13.40
C ASN A 493 -31.34 -35.17 13.27
N SER A 494 -32.22 -35.95 13.89
CA SER A 494 -32.16 -37.43 13.86
C SER A 494 -32.34 -38.03 12.47
N ASP A 495 -32.89 -37.27 11.51
CA ASP A 495 -33.11 -37.69 10.12
C ASP A 495 -31.92 -37.37 9.20
N GLY A 496 -30.81 -36.85 9.74
CA GLY A 496 -29.62 -36.46 8.99
C GLY A 496 -29.70 -35.10 8.31
N THR A 497 -30.82 -34.37 8.46
CA THR A 497 -30.89 -32.93 8.15
C THR A 497 -30.32 -32.12 9.32
N ALA A 498 -30.18 -30.80 9.14
CA ALA A 498 -29.79 -29.92 10.25
C ALA A 498 -30.66 -28.66 10.30
N SER A 499 -30.78 -28.10 11.50
CA SER A 499 -31.52 -26.87 11.77
C SER A 499 -30.54 -25.81 12.29
N VAL A 500 -30.55 -24.61 11.73
CA VAL A 500 -29.70 -23.50 12.18
C VAL A 500 -30.57 -22.45 12.85
N SER A 501 -30.33 -22.27 14.14
CA SER A 501 -30.95 -21.25 14.97
C SER A 501 -30.13 -19.95 14.96
N CYS A 502 -30.81 -18.83 15.17
CA CYS A 502 -30.20 -17.52 15.20
C CYS A 502 -30.16 -16.93 16.61
N TYR A 503 -29.05 -16.27 16.94
CA TYR A 503 -28.88 -15.57 18.20
C TYR A 503 -29.91 -14.45 18.39
N LYS A 504 -30.33 -14.23 19.65
CA LYS A 504 -31.17 -13.11 20.07
C LYS A 504 -30.47 -12.33 21.16
N GLY A 505 -30.49 -11.01 21.06
CA GLY A 505 -29.81 -10.11 22.00
C GLY A 505 -30.58 -8.82 22.23
N LYS A 506 -29.96 -7.93 23.01
CA LYS A 506 -30.45 -6.58 23.27
C LYS A 506 -29.34 -5.57 22.96
N PHE A 507 -29.72 -4.46 22.35
CA PHE A 507 -28.87 -3.28 22.23
C PHE A 507 -28.75 -2.57 23.59
N SER A 508 -27.81 -1.63 23.70
CA SER A 508 -27.55 -0.88 24.94
C SER A 508 -28.72 0.00 25.38
N ASP A 509 -29.58 0.40 24.46
CA ASP A 509 -30.83 1.12 24.73
C ASP A 509 -31.99 0.20 25.15
N GLY A 510 -31.74 -1.11 25.20
CA GLY A 510 -32.70 -2.14 25.59
C GLY A 510 -33.54 -2.72 24.45
N GLU A 511 -33.41 -2.23 23.22
CA GLU A 511 -34.13 -2.79 22.07
C GLU A 511 -33.66 -4.23 21.78
N GLU A 512 -34.61 -5.13 21.56
CA GLU A 512 -34.34 -6.52 21.20
C GLU A 512 -34.05 -6.67 19.71
N PHE A 513 -33.03 -7.48 19.39
CA PHE A 513 -32.74 -7.87 18.02
C PHE A 513 -32.59 -9.39 17.90
N THR A 514 -32.86 -9.91 16.70
CA THR A 514 -32.56 -11.28 16.31
C THR A 514 -31.57 -11.26 15.14
N VAL A 515 -30.52 -12.08 15.19
CA VAL A 515 -29.61 -12.24 14.05
C VAL A 515 -30.40 -12.83 12.86
N GLY A 516 -30.39 -12.15 11.73
CA GLY A 516 -30.97 -12.68 10.49
C GLY A 516 -30.03 -13.66 9.81
N THR A 517 -28.76 -13.28 9.66
CA THR A 517 -27.66 -14.08 9.09
C THR A 517 -26.32 -13.49 9.49
N VAL A 518 -25.23 -14.09 9.02
CA VAL A 518 -23.88 -13.52 9.05
C VAL A 518 -23.46 -13.23 7.61
N GLY A 519 -22.93 -12.04 7.35
CA GLY A 519 -22.54 -11.58 6.01
C GLY A 519 -21.08 -11.19 5.92
N TYR A 520 -20.61 -10.97 4.70
CA TYR A 520 -19.23 -10.56 4.42
C TYR A 520 -19.12 -9.03 4.36
N PHE A 521 -18.21 -8.49 5.14
CA PHE A 521 -17.96 -7.06 5.25
C PHE A 521 -16.47 -6.74 5.10
N ILE A 522 -16.18 -5.48 4.84
CA ILE A 522 -14.82 -4.93 4.86
C ILE A 522 -14.78 -3.78 5.85
N ASP A 523 -13.88 -3.84 6.83
CA ASP A 523 -13.61 -2.73 7.73
C ASP A 523 -12.62 -1.78 7.07
N THR A 524 -13.06 -0.56 6.80
CA THR A 524 -12.24 0.48 6.14
C THR A 524 -11.70 1.49 7.15
N GLY A 525 -11.43 1.08 8.39
CA GLY A 525 -10.92 1.96 9.44
C GLY A 525 -12.03 2.71 10.17
N GLY A 526 -13.07 1.99 10.63
CA GLY A 526 -14.18 2.55 11.41
C GLY A 526 -15.52 2.59 10.67
N SER A 527 -15.64 1.88 9.55
CA SER A 527 -16.90 1.69 8.83
C SER A 527 -16.89 0.34 8.12
N TYR A 528 -18.06 -0.30 8.04
CA TYR A 528 -18.20 -1.56 7.33
C TYR A 528 -18.82 -1.35 5.95
N GLY A 529 -18.04 -1.68 4.91
CA GLY A 529 -18.56 -1.85 3.55
C GLY A 529 -19.10 -3.26 3.35
N SER A 530 -20.12 -3.42 2.50
CA SER A 530 -20.62 -4.73 2.08
C SER A 530 -20.15 -5.08 0.66
N TYR A 531 -19.90 -6.36 0.41
CA TYR A 531 -19.66 -6.86 -0.94
C TYR A 531 -20.96 -7.01 -1.74
N GLY A 532 -20.89 -6.89 -3.07
CA GLY A 532 -22.04 -7.09 -3.95
C GLY A 532 -22.55 -8.54 -3.95
N PRO A 533 -23.77 -8.79 -4.50
CA PRO A 533 -24.34 -10.13 -4.55
C PRO A 533 -23.66 -11.00 -5.62
N ALA A 534 -23.47 -12.28 -5.33
CA ALA A 534 -23.10 -13.30 -6.30
C ALA A 534 -24.20 -13.47 -7.37
N ALA A 535 -23.81 -14.04 -8.52
CA ALA A 535 -24.75 -14.35 -9.59
C ALA A 535 -25.93 -15.20 -9.07
N GLY A 536 -27.15 -14.80 -9.42
CA GLY A 536 -28.38 -15.46 -8.95
C GLY A 536 -28.96 -14.89 -7.65
N PHE A 537 -28.27 -13.98 -6.97
CA PHE A 537 -28.79 -13.32 -5.76
C PHE A 537 -29.13 -11.84 -6.00
N THR A 538 -30.10 -11.35 -5.23
CA THR A 538 -30.55 -9.95 -5.31
C THR A 538 -29.79 -9.09 -4.31
N SER A 539 -29.23 -7.97 -4.77
CA SER A 539 -28.50 -7.02 -3.92
C SER A 539 -29.35 -6.55 -2.73
N GLY A 540 -28.83 -6.73 -1.51
CA GLY A 540 -29.48 -6.34 -0.26
C GLY A 540 -30.62 -7.26 0.19
N ASP A 541 -30.92 -8.34 -0.54
CA ASP A 541 -31.92 -9.34 -0.15
C ASP A 541 -31.25 -10.49 0.61
N HIS A 542 -30.65 -10.19 1.77
CA HIS A 542 -29.96 -11.20 2.57
C HIS A 542 -30.95 -12.22 3.15
N PRO A 543 -30.56 -13.50 3.26
CA PRO A 543 -31.41 -14.53 3.83
C PRO A 543 -31.60 -14.29 5.33
N VAL A 544 -32.80 -14.60 5.83
CA VAL A 544 -33.17 -14.43 7.23
C VAL A 544 -33.58 -15.79 7.80
N GLY A 545 -32.83 -16.23 8.81
CA GLY A 545 -33.07 -17.47 9.52
C GLY A 545 -34.36 -17.48 10.36
N PRO A 546 -34.68 -18.60 11.02
CA PRO A 546 -33.87 -19.83 11.09
C PRO A 546 -33.73 -20.54 9.74
N PHE A 547 -32.76 -21.43 9.65
CA PHE A 547 -32.44 -22.14 8.40
C PHE A 547 -32.62 -23.65 8.54
N LYS A 548 -32.97 -24.30 7.43
CA LYS A 548 -32.92 -25.75 7.28
C LYS A 548 -31.76 -26.12 6.37
N MET A 549 -31.03 -27.19 6.70
CA MET A 549 -29.93 -27.72 5.92
C MET A 549 -30.21 -29.16 5.52
N VAL A 550 -30.02 -29.48 4.24
CA VAL A 550 -30.13 -30.84 3.68
C VAL A 550 -28.83 -31.20 2.99
N LYS A 551 -28.27 -32.36 3.31
CA LYS A 551 -26.99 -32.80 2.76
C LYS A 551 -27.15 -33.22 1.29
N LYS A 552 -26.27 -32.72 0.42
CA LYS A 552 -26.35 -32.95 -1.03
C LYS A 552 -25.53 -34.16 -1.49
N SER A 553 -24.43 -34.47 -0.78
CA SER A 553 -23.58 -35.66 -1.01
C SER A 553 -22.64 -35.92 0.17
N ALA A 554 -22.08 -37.13 0.25
CA ALA A 554 -20.91 -37.43 1.09
C ALA A 554 -19.63 -36.86 0.42
N ALA A 555 -18.66 -36.45 1.26
CA ALA A 555 -17.52 -35.58 0.93
C ALA A 555 -16.90 -35.77 -0.47
N GLY A 556 -16.98 -34.72 -1.30
CA GLY A 556 -16.12 -34.54 -2.47
C GLY A 556 -14.95 -33.61 -2.11
N ALA A 557 -13.81 -33.82 -2.77
CA ALA A 557 -12.58 -33.04 -2.62
C ALA A 557 -12.82 -31.52 -2.61
N PRO A 558 -11.95 -30.73 -1.95
CA PRO A 558 -12.05 -29.27 -1.93
C PRO A 558 -12.19 -28.74 -3.36
N ALA A 559 -13.17 -27.84 -3.57
CA ALA A 559 -13.34 -27.19 -4.85
C ALA A 559 -12.05 -26.43 -5.20
N LYS A 560 -11.48 -26.73 -6.37
CA LYS A 560 -10.44 -25.89 -6.98
C LYS A 560 -10.97 -24.45 -7.04
N ALA A 561 -10.13 -23.49 -6.63
CA ALA A 561 -10.40 -22.08 -6.84
C ALA A 561 -10.79 -21.86 -8.31
N ALA A 562 -12.01 -21.37 -8.53
CA ALA A 562 -12.43 -20.95 -9.85
C ALA A 562 -11.64 -19.68 -10.21
N ALA A 563 -11.05 -19.67 -11.40
CA ALA A 563 -10.35 -18.51 -11.93
C ALA A 563 -11.27 -17.28 -11.95
N LEU A 564 -10.70 -16.12 -11.60
CA LEU A 564 -11.34 -14.82 -11.68
C LEU A 564 -11.90 -14.59 -13.11
N THR A 565 -13.22 -14.55 -13.24
CA THR A 565 -13.85 -13.84 -14.34
C THR A 565 -14.24 -12.46 -13.83
N ASN A 566 -13.81 -11.42 -14.54
CA ASN A 566 -14.03 -10.02 -14.20
C ASN A 566 -15.52 -9.74 -13.96
N VAL A 567 -15.91 -9.56 -12.69
CA VAL A 567 -17.22 -9.02 -12.33
C VAL A 567 -16.99 -7.71 -11.56
N ASN A 568 -17.39 -6.61 -12.19
CA ASN A 568 -17.36 -5.26 -11.62
C ASN A 568 -17.97 -5.25 -10.21
N THR A 569 -17.14 -4.98 -9.20
CA THR A 569 -17.56 -4.89 -7.80
C THR A 569 -18.07 -3.48 -7.53
N VAL A 570 -19.38 -3.31 -7.34
CA VAL A 570 -19.96 -2.04 -6.88
C VAL A 570 -19.99 -2.05 -5.34
N ILE A 571 -19.08 -1.30 -4.72
CA ILE A 571 -19.05 -1.05 -3.27
C ILE A 571 -20.07 0.06 -2.98
N ARG A 572 -21.01 -0.15 -2.03
CA ARG A 572 -21.94 0.90 -1.57
C ARG A 572 -21.63 1.26 -0.13
N TYR A 573 -21.45 2.55 0.14
CA TYR A 573 -21.22 3.10 1.48
C TYR A 573 -22.54 3.61 2.09
N HIS A 574 -22.77 3.35 3.37
CA HIS A 574 -23.81 4.00 4.18
C HIS A 574 -23.17 4.71 5.38
N LYS A 575 -23.69 5.89 5.75
CA LYS A 575 -23.10 6.85 6.71
C LYS A 575 -24.05 7.10 7.89
N LEU A 576 -23.53 7.10 9.12
CA LEU A 576 -24.03 7.78 10.37
C LEU A 576 -23.17 7.25 11.55
N SER A 577 -22.52 7.99 12.46
CA SER A 577 -22.17 9.41 12.67
C SER A 577 -21.24 9.51 13.92
N ASP A 578 -20.22 10.38 13.86
CA ASP A 578 -19.49 11.12 14.93
C ASP A 578 -18.46 10.48 15.92
N ILE A 579 -17.16 10.81 15.64
CA ILE A 579 -16.00 11.16 16.53
C ILE A 579 -15.26 10.01 17.29
N PRO A 580 -13.92 10.03 17.52
CA PRO A 580 -12.73 10.57 16.81
C PRO A 580 -11.68 9.48 16.43
N GLN A 581 -10.70 9.85 15.61
CA GLN A 581 -9.53 9.04 15.25
C GLN A 581 -8.50 8.92 16.40
N MET A 582 -7.83 7.76 16.50
CA MET A 582 -6.73 7.53 17.44
C MET A 582 -5.37 7.53 16.72
N ASN A 583 -4.42 8.24 17.33
CA ASN A 583 -3.05 8.49 16.89
C ASN A 583 -2.09 7.43 17.47
N LEU A 584 -1.20 6.86 16.65
CA LEU A 584 -0.21 5.83 17.04
C LEU A 584 1.00 6.35 17.83
N SER A 585 1.03 7.63 18.23
CA SER A 585 2.06 8.18 19.12
C SER A 585 1.95 7.75 20.60
N SER A 586 1.06 6.83 20.97
CA SER A 586 0.79 6.47 22.38
C SER A 586 1.56 5.27 22.92
N PHE A 587 2.54 4.72 22.20
CA PHE A 587 3.46 3.75 22.79
C PHE A 587 4.65 4.45 23.44
N GLN A 588 4.42 5.00 24.64
CA GLN A 588 5.51 5.22 25.57
C GLN A 588 6.08 3.87 25.99
N ILE A 589 7.33 3.65 25.63
CA ILE A 589 8.19 2.61 26.18
C ILE A 589 8.23 2.82 27.69
N GLY A 590 7.54 1.96 28.43
CA GLY A 590 7.73 1.83 29.87
C GLY A 590 9.10 1.24 30.15
N ILE A 591 10.15 2.06 30.05
CA ILE A 591 11.49 1.67 30.50
C ILE A 591 11.46 1.64 32.03
N ASN A 592 11.28 0.44 32.58
CA ASN A 592 11.44 0.20 34.01
C ASN A 592 12.94 0.12 34.33
N VAL A 593 13.65 1.26 34.28
CA VAL A 593 15.01 1.35 34.84
C VAL A 593 14.87 1.48 36.35
N LYS A 594 15.15 0.40 37.07
CA LYS A 594 15.52 0.49 38.48
C LYS A 594 16.83 1.28 38.56
N ALA A 595 16.73 2.57 38.86
CA ALA A 595 17.87 3.36 39.29
C ALA A 595 18.37 2.83 40.63
N ALA A 596 19.56 2.21 40.61
CA ALA A 596 20.35 2.03 41.82
C ALA A 596 20.79 3.42 42.29
N LYS A 597 20.37 3.80 43.51
CA LYS A 597 20.95 4.93 44.22
C LYS A 597 22.36 4.54 44.68
N LEU A 598 23.33 5.38 44.34
CA LEU A 598 24.58 5.49 45.05
C LEU A 598 24.30 5.93 46.49
N GLU A 599 24.55 5.05 47.45
CA GLU A 599 25.53 5.25 48.52
C GLU A 599 26.42 4.01 48.61
#